data_AF-A0A958G3P8-F1
#
_entry.id   AF-A0A958G3P8-F1
#
_cell.length_a   1.000
_cell.length_b   1.000
_cell.length_c   1.000
_cell.angle_alpha   90.00
_cell.angle_beta   90.00
_cell.angle_gamma   90.00
#
_symmetry.space_group_name_H-M   'P 1'
#
loop_
_entity.id
_entity.type
_entity.pdbx_description
1 polymer ?
#
loop_
_entity_poly.entity_id
_entity_poly.type
_entity_poly.pdbx_seq_one_letter_code
_entity_poly.pdbx_strand_id
1 'polypeptide(L)'
;LASAGALNRTIQQIFGEEQIYRIDHYLGKETVQNMLVFRFSNGIFEPLWNRNYIHHVEITAAEFIGVENRGRYYDHSGALRDMVQNHLMQVLGMVAMEPPSRISATGVRNETVKVFDALRVYRPEEVSRYVVRGQYTASTVRGEAIPGYREEADIPADSRTETFVAVKAFIDNWRWGGVPFFIRTGKRLPTRVTEVVIHFKKTPHHLFTENDQCDVSCNQLILRIQPDEGILVKFGMKLPGAGFQIRNVNMDFHYSDLTDAYIPSAYERLLLDCILGDATLYARADAVEAGWKFVDPILRAWQERPEIQVFGYPAGTWGPRETQALFDEPGDDWRYPCANLANDGEYCEL
;
A
#
# COMPACT_ATOMS: atom_id res chain seq x y z
N LEU A 1 -8.33 18.87 -2.14
CA LEU A 1 -8.20 19.23 -3.57
C LEU A 1 -8.06 20.73 -3.84
N ALA A 2 -8.99 21.59 -3.41
CA ALA A 2 -8.97 23.02 -3.79
C ALA A 2 -7.68 23.77 -3.41
N SER A 3 -7.17 23.53 -2.20
CA SER A 3 -5.90 24.09 -1.72
C SER A 3 -4.70 23.61 -2.55
N ALA A 4 -4.63 22.31 -2.88
CA ALA A 4 -3.58 21.75 -3.73
C ALA A 4 -3.57 22.37 -5.13
N GLY A 5 -4.74 22.52 -5.76
CA GLY A 5 -4.85 23.17 -7.07
C GLY A 5 -4.50 24.67 -7.02
N ALA A 6 -4.82 25.38 -5.94
CA ALA A 6 -4.42 26.78 -5.76
C ALA A 6 -2.90 26.93 -5.60
N LEU A 7 -2.27 26.07 -4.79
CA LEU A 7 -0.82 26.02 -4.65
C LEU A 7 -0.14 25.72 -5.99
N ASN A 8 -0.65 24.71 -6.71
CA ASN A 8 -0.09 24.31 -7.99
C ASN A 8 -0.14 25.44 -9.03
N ARG A 9 -1.30 26.13 -9.16
CA ARG A 9 -1.41 27.31 -10.03
C ARG A 9 -0.44 28.43 -9.64
N THR A 10 -0.23 28.64 -8.35
CA THR A 10 0.69 29.69 -7.86
C THR A 10 2.14 29.38 -8.25
N ILE A 11 2.58 28.12 -8.07
CA ILE A 11 3.94 27.71 -8.42
C ILE A 11 4.15 27.76 -9.94
N GLN A 12 3.17 27.31 -10.72
CA GLN A 12 3.24 27.26 -12.19
C GLN A 12 3.17 28.65 -12.87
N GLN A 13 2.87 29.73 -12.14
CA GLN A 13 3.04 31.10 -12.64
C GLN A 13 4.52 31.51 -12.72
N ILE A 14 5.40 30.82 -11.99
CA ILE A 14 6.82 31.19 -11.82
C ILE A 14 7.73 30.14 -12.47
N PHE A 15 7.39 28.85 -12.36
CA PHE A 15 8.22 27.74 -12.83
C PHE A 15 7.48 26.87 -13.86
N GLY A 16 8.21 26.39 -14.87
CA GLY A 16 7.75 25.30 -15.73
C GLY A 16 7.66 23.98 -14.95
N GLU A 17 6.80 23.06 -15.38
CA GLU A 17 6.58 21.79 -14.67
C GLU A 17 7.85 20.92 -14.61
N GLU A 18 8.72 21.02 -15.62
CA GLU A 18 10.04 20.39 -15.67
C GLU A 18 11.02 20.93 -14.62
N GLN A 19 10.74 22.08 -14.02
CA GLN A 19 11.55 22.70 -12.96
C GLN A 19 11.01 22.40 -11.56
N ILE A 20 9.89 21.68 -11.44
CA ILE A 20 9.21 21.44 -10.17
C ILE A 20 9.39 19.98 -9.73
N TYR A 21 10.00 19.81 -8.56
CA TYR A 21 10.36 18.52 -7.98
C TYR A 21 9.55 18.28 -6.69
N ARG A 22 8.33 17.73 -6.81
CA ARG A 22 7.46 17.42 -5.65
C ARG A 22 7.90 16.10 -5.03
N ILE A 23 8.51 16.19 -3.86
CA ILE A 23 9.08 15.05 -3.14
C ILE A 23 7.99 14.14 -2.60
N ASP A 24 8.08 12.87 -2.95
CA ASP A 24 7.52 11.76 -2.19
C ASP A 24 8.66 10.79 -1.89
N HIS A 25 9.07 10.69 -0.62
CA HIS A 25 10.24 9.90 -0.26
C HIS A 25 10.02 8.38 -0.44
N TYR A 26 8.80 7.88 -0.63
CA TYR A 26 8.60 6.47 -0.97
C TYR A 26 9.09 6.15 -2.38
N LEU A 27 8.95 7.09 -3.32
CA LEU A 27 9.46 6.93 -4.69
C LEU A 27 10.98 6.83 -4.74
N GLY A 28 11.68 7.46 -3.79
CA GLY A 28 13.14 7.39 -3.68
C GLY A 28 13.67 6.06 -3.13
N LYS A 29 12.82 5.14 -2.66
CA LYS A 29 13.25 3.84 -2.14
C LYS A 29 13.66 2.91 -3.29
N GLU A 30 14.81 2.27 -3.14
CA GLU A 30 15.40 1.39 -4.16
C GLU A 30 14.43 0.28 -4.62
N THR A 31 13.67 -0.31 -3.68
CA THR A 31 12.68 -1.35 -3.94
C THR A 31 11.50 -0.89 -4.78
N VAL A 32 11.05 0.37 -4.63
CA VAL A 32 9.96 0.93 -5.45
C VAL A 32 10.40 1.09 -6.90
N GLN A 33 11.65 1.46 -7.15
CA GLN A 33 12.20 1.54 -8.50
C GLN A 33 12.33 0.16 -9.15
N ASN A 34 12.77 -0.83 -8.37
CA ASN A 34 12.88 -2.20 -8.87
C ASN A 34 11.55 -2.81 -9.24
N MET A 35 10.40 -2.31 -8.76
CA MET A 35 9.10 -2.73 -9.27
C MET A 35 8.99 -2.53 -10.79
N LEU A 36 9.60 -1.47 -11.32
CA LEU A 36 9.63 -1.19 -12.76
C LEU A 36 10.46 -2.23 -13.51
N VAL A 37 11.65 -2.51 -12.98
CA VAL A 37 12.57 -3.51 -13.55
C VAL A 37 11.94 -4.89 -13.48
N PHE A 38 11.41 -5.26 -12.31
CA PHE A 38 10.76 -6.53 -12.07
C PHE A 38 9.60 -6.76 -13.05
N ARG A 39 8.71 -5.78 -13.21
CA ARG A 39 7.57 -5.91 -14.12
C ARG A 39 8.00 -5.92 -15.58
N PHE A 40 8.76 -4.93 -16.02
CA PHE A 40 8.94 -4.68 -17.45
C PHE A 40 10.20 -5.30 -18.05
N SER A 41 11.09 -5.91 -17.24
CA SER A 41 12.28 -6.63 -17.73
C SER A 41 12.15 -8.16 -17.63
N ASN A 42 11.08 -8.67 -17.02
CA ASN A 42 10.90 -10.12 -16.84
C ASN A 42 9.68 -10.63 -17.62
N GLY A 43 9.95 -11.33 -18.72
CA GLY A 43 8.91 -11.90 -19.59
C GLY A 43 8.03 -12.97 -18.93
N ILE A 44 8.40 -13.46 -17.74
CA ILE A 44 7.61 -14.42 -16.95
C ILE A 44 6.48 -13.71 -16.19
N PHE A 45 6.74 -12.53 -15.61
CA PHE A 45 5.79 -11.88 -14.69
C PHE A 45 4.81 -10.95 -15.40
N GLU A 46 5.22 -10.18 -16.40
CA GLU A 46 4.33 -9.22 -17.06
C GLU A 46 3.08 -9.86 -17.70
N PRO A 47 3.15 -11.04 -18.35
CA PRO A 47 1.95 -11.72 -18.87
C PRO A 47 0.93 -12.09 -17.78
N LEU A 48 1.38 -12.28 -16.54
CA LEU A 48 0.54 -12.58 -15.38
C LEU A 48 -0.03 -11.31 -14.72
N TRP A 49 0.43 -10.12 -15.11
CA TRP A 49 0.14 -8.86 -14.42
C TRP A 49 -1.18 -8.20 -14.83
N ASN A 50 -2.28 -8.95 -14.82
CA ASN A 50 -3.59 -8.45 -15.24
C ASN A 50 -4.76 -9.23 -14.62
N ARG A 51 -5.97 -8.70 -14.80
CA ARG A 51 -7.24 -9.26 -14.31
C ARG A 51 -7.52 -10.72 -14.67
N ASN A 52 -6.84 -11.32 -15.65
CA ASN A 52 -7.05 -12.74 -15.98
C ASN A 52 -6.37 -13.65 -14.97
N TYR A 53 -5.24 -13.23 -14.40
CA TYR A 53 -4.41 -14.04 -13.51
C TYR A 53 -4.35 -13.50 -12.08
N ILE A 54 -4.53 -12.20 -11.88
CA ILE A 54 -4.56 -11.59 -10.54
C ILE A 54 -5.98 -11.65 -9.99
N HIS A 55 -6.10 -12.13 -8.75
CA HIS A 55 -7.32 -12.12 -7.96
C HIS A 55 -7.52 -10.74 -7.30
N HIS A 56 -6.55 -10.31 -6.50
CA HIS A 56 -6.52 -8.99 -5.88
C HIS A 56 -5.07 -8.56 -5.59
N VAL A 57 -4.91 -7.27 -5.27
CA VAL A 57 -3.63 -6.69 -4.84
C VAL A 57 -3.79 -6.10 -3.45
N GLU A 58 -2.87 -6.43 -2.54
CA GLU A 58 -2.77 -5.83 -1.21
C GLU A 58 -1.57 -4.88 -1.17
N ILE A 59 -1.75 -3.67 -0.61
CA ILE A 59 -0.70 -2.70 -0.34
C ILE A 59 -0.77 -2.36 1.14
N THR A 60 0.27 -2.72 1.89
CA THR A 60 0.32 -2.52 3.34
C THR A 60 1.45 -1.57 3.68
N ALA A 61 1.18 -0.53 4.46
CA ALA A 61 2.18 0.29 5.14
C ALA A 61 1.83 0.43 6.62
N ALA A 62 2.41 -0.43 7.45
CA ALA A 62 2.21 -0.48 8.88
C ALA A 62 3.37 0.15 9.65
N GLU A 63 3.04 0.82 10.75
CA GLU A 63 3.99 1.39 11.69
C GLU A 63 3.67 0.93 13.11
N PHE A 64 4.68 0.45 13.84
CA PHE A 64 4.51 0.12 15.27
C PHE A 64 4.52 1.38 16.17
N ILE A 65 5.09 2.48 15.67
CA ILE A 65 5.15 3.75 16.40
C ILE A 65 3.78 4.43 16.45
N GLY A 66 3.57 5.25 17.48
CA GLY A 66 2.37 6.05 17.67
C GLY A 66 2.43 7.38 16.93
N VAL A 67 1.66 8.34 17.44
CA VAL A 67 1.70 9.73 16.96
C VAL A 67 2.92 10.49 17.51
N GLU A 68 3.53 9.96 18.58
CA GLU A 68 4.71 10.53 19.24
C GLU A 68 4.49 12.02 19.55
N ASN A 69 5.52 12.86 19.41
CA ASN A 69 5.45 14.30 19.67
C ASN A 69 4.73 15.11 18.57
N ARG A 70 4.04 14.46 17.63
CA ARG A 70 3.39 15.11 16.48
C ARG A 70 1.87 15.20 16.61
N GLY A 71 1.31 14.99 17.81
CA GLY A 71 -0.13 14.96 18.09
C GLY A 71 -0.90 16.08 17.41
N ARG A 72 -0.54 17.33 17.71
CA ARG A 72 -1.17 18.54 17.15
C ARG A 72 -1.19 18.58 15.62
N TYR A 73 -0.09 18.20 14.97
CA TYR A 73 0.00 18.18 13.50
C TYR A 73 -0.82 17.03 12.91
N TYR A 74 -0.69 15.84 13.51
CA TYR A 74 -1.30 14.63 12.99
C TYR A 74 -2.82 14.68 13.10
N ASP A 75 -3.36 15.30 14.15
CA ASP A 75 -4.80 15.45 14.37
C ASP A 75 -5.51 16.27 13.28
N HIS A 76 -4.76 17.08 12.51
CA HIS A 76 -5.31 17.80 11.35
C HIS A 76 -5.15 17.02 10.04
N SER A 77 -4.27 16.02 10.03
CA SER A 77 -3.89 15.28 8.82
C SER A 77 -4.66 13.97 8.71
N GLY A 78 -4.51 13.11 9.73
CA GLY A 78 -5.00 11.73 9.74
C GLY A 78 -4.23 10.80 8.79
N ALA A 79 -4.39 9.49 8.98
CA ALA A 79 -3.69 8.48 8.18
C ALA A 79 -4.04 8.56 6.68
N LEU A 80 -5.25 9.01 6.31
CA LEU A 80 -5.65 9.11 4.91
C LEU A 80 -4.82 10.17 4.15
N ARG A 81 -4.54 11.32 4.78
CA ARG A 81 -3.69 12.37 4.16
C ARG A 81 -2.21 12.10 4.32
N ASP A 82 -1.81 11.59 5.48
CA ASP A 82 -0.39 11.42 5.84
C ASP A 82 0.28 10.28 5.04
N MET A 83 -0.47 9.20 4.74
CA MET A 83 0.07 7.98 4.14
C MET A 83 -0.62 7.56 2.84
N VAL A 84 -1.96 7.63 2.76
CA VAL A 84 -2.68 7.12 1.59
C VAL A 84 -2.49 8.06 0.40
N GLN A 85 -2.88 9.34 0.54
CA GLN A 85 -2.95 10.31 -0.55
C GLN A 85 -1.63 10.50 -1.32
N ASN A 86 -0.50 10.34 -0.63
CA ASN A 86 0.84 10.48 -1.16
C ASN A 86 1.46 9.09 -1.42
N HIS A 87 2.10 8.50 -0.41
CA HIS A 87 3.00 7.36 -0.48
C HIS A 87 2.33 6.14 -1.08
N LEU A 88 1.17 5.74 -0.56
CA LEU A 88 0.51 4.52 -1.02
C LEU A 88 -0.17 4.68 -2.36
N MET A 89 -0.61 5.90 -2.71
CA MET A 89 -1.04 6.19 -4.07
C MET A 89 0.12 6.08 -5.05
N GLN A 90 1.32 6.59 -4.72
CA GLN A 90 2.49 6.42 -5.58
C GLN A 90 2.87 4.94 -5.76
N VAL A 91 2.88 4.16 -4.68
CA VAL A 91 3.11 2.70 -4.77
C VAL A 91 2.03 2.03 -5.64
N LEU A 92 0.75 2.36 -5.45
CA LEU A 92 -0.34 1.86 -6.30
C LEU A 92 -0.10 2.21 -7.77
N GLY A 93 0.33 3.43 -8.07
CA GLY A 93 0.68 3.87 -9.42
C GLY A 93 1.75 2.97 -10.05
N MET A 94 2.84 2.70 -9.32
CA MET A 94 3.94 1.85 -9.80
C MET A 94 3.50 0.39 -10.01
N VAL A 95 2.61 -0.14 -9.16
CA VAL A 95 2.04 -1.49 -9.32
C VAL A 95 1.13 -1.58 -10.53
N ALA A 96 0.28 -0.58 -10.75
CA ALA A 96 -0.86 -0.69 -11.64
C ALA A 96 -0.63 -0.12 -13.04
N MET A 97 0.37 0.74 -13.24
CA MET A 97 0.56 1.42 -14.52
C MET A 97 0.92 0.46 -15.66
N GLU A 98 0.59 0.86 -16.89
CA GLU A 98 1.01 0.17 -18.10
C GLU A 98 2.52 0.30 -18.33
N PRO A 99 3.14 -0.58 -19.13
CA PRO A 99 4.52 -0.38 -19.56
C PRO A 99 4.64 0.95 -20.31
N PRO A 100 5.51 1.87 -19.85
CA PRO A 100 5.72 3.13 -20.57
C PRO A 100 6.41 2.84 -21.90
N SER A 101 6.12 3.65 -22.92
CA SER A 101 6.75 3.52 -24.24
C SER A 101 8.27 3.75 -24.20
N ARG A 102 8.75 4.49 -23.20
CA ARG A 102 10.16 4.73 -22.90
C ARG A 102 10.35 4.92 -21.39
N ILE A 103 11.44 4.39 -20.85
CA ILE A 103 11.87 4.69 -19.48
C ILE A 103 12.41 6.12 -19.46
N SER A 104 11.51 7.07 -19.19
CA SER A 104 11.77 8.50 -19.09
C SER A 104 10.79 9.10 -18.09
N ALA A 105 11.16 10.23 -17.48
CA ALA A 105 10.32 10.88 -16.48
C ALA A 105 8.89 11.10 -16.98
N THR A 106 8.72 11.67 -18.17
CA THR A 106 7.41 11.90 -18.78
C THR A 106 6.67 10.59 -19.06
N GLY A 107 7.37 9.55 -19.55
CA GLY A 107 6.77 8.24 -19.83
C GLY A 107 6.17 7.60 -18.59
N VAL A 108 6.98 7.47 -17.51
CA VAL A 108 6.55 6.87 -16.23
C VAL A 108 5.42 7.68 -15.60
N ARG A 109 5.55 9.01 -15.56
CA ARG A 109 4.53 9.90 -14.99
C ARG A 109 3.21 9.86 -15.76
N ASN A 110 3.25 9.75 -17.09
CA ASN A 110 2.04 9.62 -17.91
C ASN A 110 1.28 8.33 -17.59
N GLU A 111 1.97 7.20 -17.46
CA GLU A 111 1.30 5.94 -17.12
C GLU A 111 0.80 5.94 -15.67
N THR A 112 1.49 6.63 -14.76
CA THR A 112 1.03 6.84 -13.37
C THR A 112 -0.27 7.66 -13.32
N VAL A 113 -0.34 8.78 -14.05
CA VAL A 113 -1.54 9.64 -14.09
C VAL A 113 -2.75 8.88 -14.66
N LYS A 114 -2.55 8.08 -15.71
CA LYS A 114 -3.63 7.24 -16.29
C LYS A 114 -4.24 6.29 -15.27
N VAL A 115 -3.44 5.76 -14.35
CA VAL A 115 -3.95 4.93 -13.24
C VAL A 115 -4.81 5.76 -12.31
N PHE A 116 -4.33 6.93 -11.88
CA PHE A 116 -5.06 7.77 -10.93
C PHE A 116 -6.36 8.33 -11.50
N ASP A 117 -6.37 8.72 -12.77
CA ASP A 117 -7.59 9.15 -13.46
C ASP A 117 -8.60 8.01 -13.62
N ALA A 118 -8.15 6.75 -13.60
CA ALA A 118 -9.00 5.57 -13.64
C ALA A 118 -9.43 5.07 -12.25
N LEU A 119 -9.01 5.71 -11.15
CA LEU A 119 -9.48 5.34 -9.82
C LEU A 119 -10.97 5.63 -9.66
N ARG A 120 -11.72 4.63 -9.22
CA ARG A 120 -13.15 4.78 -8.97
C ARG A 120 -13.40 5.70 -7.78
N VAL A 121 -14.06 6.83 -8.04
CA VAL A 121 -14.47 7.77 -6.99
C VAL A 121 -15.79 7.31 -6.36
N TYR A 122 -15.81 7.20 -5.02
CA TYR A 122 -16.99 6.79 -4.27
C TYR A 122 -17.92 7.96 -3.96
N ARG A 123 -19.23 7.72 -4.04
CA ARG A 123 -20.22 8.66 -3.50
C ARG A 123 -20.18 8.63 -1.98
N PRO A 124 -20.59 9.72 -1.29
CA PRO A 124 -20.56 9.79 0.18
C PRO A 124 -21.24 8.60 0.88
N GLU A 125 -22.31 8.06 0.30
CA GLU A 125 -23.09 6.94 0.85
C GLU A 125 -22.39 5.59 0.68
N GLU A 126 -21.43 5.50 -0.25
CA GLU A 126 -20.67 4.28 -0.55
C GLU A 126 -19.38 4.20 0.27
N VAL A 127 -18.95 5.30 0.88
CA VAL A 127 -17.65 5.38 1.58
C VAL A 127 -17.53 4.30 2.66
N SER A 128 -18.56 4.09 3.49
CA SER A 128 -18.52 3.07 4.55
C SER A 128 -18.46 1.63 4.04
N ARG A 129 -18.78 1.39 2.76
CA ARG A 129 -18.66 0.07 2.12
C ARG A 129 -17.24 -0.21 1.63
N TYR A 130 -16.51 0.82 1.22
CA TYR A 130 -15.20 0.68 0.57
C TYR A 130 -14.04 1.18 1.42
N VAL A 131 -14.32 1.89 2.52
CA VAL A 131 -13.31 2.51 3.36
C VAL A 131 -13.64 2.28 4.83
N VAL A 132 -12.67 1.74 5.57
CA VAL A 132 -12.72 1.59 7.02
C VAL A 132 -11.66 2.52 7.62
N ARG A 133 -12.06 3.30 8.63
CA ARG A 133 -11.13 4.13 9.42
C ARG A 133 -11.15 3.73 10.87
N GLY A 134 -9.98 3.73 11.49
CA GLY A 134 -9.80 3.33 12.87
C GLY A 134 -8.96 4.30 13.67
N GLN A 135 -9.03 4.17 14.99
CA GLN A 135 -8.25 4.92 15.96
C GLN A 135 -7.71 3.96 17.03
N TYR A 136 -6.41 3.97 17.32
CA TYR A 136 -5.84 3.04 18.29
C TYR A 136 -6.32 3.37 19.70
N THR A 137 -6.67 2.32 20.46
CA THR A 137 -7.09 2.39 21.86
C THR A 137 -5.98 1.87 22.77
N ALA A 138 -6.05 2.22 24.04
CA ALA A 138 -5.11 1.75 25.04
C ALA A 138 -5.03 0.22 25.06
N SER A 139 -3.83 -0.31 25.25
CA SER A 139 -3.57 -1.75 25.34
C SER A 139 -2.28 -2.01 26.13
N THR A 140 -1.96 -3.28 26.34
CA THR A 140 -0.66 -3.71 26.87
C THR A 140 0.09 -4.45 25.78
N VAL A 141 1.24 -3.92 25.37
CA VAL A 141 2.11 -4.52 24.35
C VAL A 141 3.42 -4.88 25.02
N ARG A 142 3.82 -6.15 25.00
CA ARG A 142 5.06 -6.65 25.63
C ARG A 142 5.21 -6.27 27.11
N GLY A 143 4.10 -6.22 27.84
CA GLY A 143 4.07 -5.86 29.27
C GLY A 143 4.08 -4.35 29.55
N GLU A 144 4.16 -3.51 28.52
CA GLU A 144 4.11 -2.05 28.65
C GLU A 144 2.70 -1.54 28.35
N ALA A 145 2.19 -0.64 29.20
CA ALA A 145 0.92 0.03 28.96
C ALA A 145 1.09 1.10 27.89
N ILE A 146 0.36 0.96 26.79
CA ILE A 146 0.35 1.92 25.68
C ILE A 146 -0.94 2.73 25.75
N PRO A 147 -0.86 4.08 25.76
CA PRO A 147 -2.06 4.92 25.79
C PRO A 147 -2.85 4.83 24.48
N GLY A 148 -4.16 5.09 24.57
CA GLY A 148 -5.00 5.29 23.40
C GLY A 148 -4.71 6.64 22.72
N TYR A 149 -5.10 6.80 21.45
CA TYR A 149 -4.79 8.03 20.70
C TYR A 149 -5.31 9.31 21.38
N ARG A 150 -6.51 9.26 21.97
CA ARG A 150 -7.11 10.39 22.71
C ARG A 150 -6.49 10.66 24.08
N GLU A 151 -5.63 9.75 24.55
CA GLU A 151 -4.87 9.87 25.80
C GLU A 151 -3.45 10.40 25.53
N GLU A 152 -3.01 10.46 24.27
CA GLU A 152 -1.72 11.03 23.87
C GLU A 152 -1.72 12.56 24.05
N ALA A 153 -0.52 13.13 24.23
CA ALA A 153 -0.35 14.57 24.39
C ALA A 153 -0.82 15.36 23.16
N ASP A 154 -1.39 16.54 23.40
CA ASP A 154 -1.91 17.45 22.37
C ASP A 154 -3.04 16.87 21.48
N ILE A 155 -3.75 15.83 21.93
CA ILE A 155 -4.93 15.28 21.25
C ILE A 155 -6.24 15.64 21.98
N PRO A 156 -7.24 16.21 21.28
CA PRO A 156 -8.56 16.43 21.86
C PRO A 156 -9.27 15.13 22.26
N ALA A 157 -9.94 15.13 23.41
CA ALA A 157 -10.66 13.96 23.93
C ALA A 157 -11.83 13.51 23.02
N ASP A 158 -12.37 14.40 22.20
CA ASP A 158 -13.41 14.16 21.21
C ASP A 158 -12.86 13.97 19.78
N SER A 159 -11.53 13.90 19.62
CA SER A 159 -10.89 13.74 18.30
C SER A 159 -11.43 12.52 17.59
N ARG A 160 -11.85 12.72 16.35
CA ARG A 160 -12.26 11.64 15.46
C ARG A 160 -11.13 11.22 14.54
N THR A 161 -9.98 11.87 14.54
CA THR A 161 -8.92 11.65 13.55
C THR A 161 -8.50 10.20 13.48
N GLU A 162 -8.45 9.68 12.25
CA GLU A 162 -8.08 8.30 12.00
C GLU A 162 -6.56 8.10 12.10
N THR A 163 -6.16 7.07 12.84
CA THR A 163 -4.76 6.59 12.93
C THR A 163 -4.56 5.31 12.12
N PHE A 164 -5.63 4.78 11.55
CA PHE A 164 -5.66 3.63 10.66
C PHE A 164 -6.68 3.86 9.54
N VAL A 165 -6.35 3.44 8.33
CA VAL A 165 -7.27 3.41 7.19
C VAL A 165 -7.05 2.13 6.39
N ALA A 166 -8.15 1.49 6.01
CA ALA A 166 -8.18 0.48 4.96
C ALA A 166 -9.13 0.93 3.83
N VAL A 167 -8.69 0.80 2.58
CA VAL A 167 -9.42 1.20 1.37
C VAL A 167 -9.47 0.01 0.43
N LYS A 168 -10.66 -0.33 -0.05
CA LYS A 168 -10.84 -1.18 -1.23
C LYS A 168 -11.00 -0.26 -2.43
N ALA A 169 -9.95 -0.08 -3.21
CA ALA A 169 -9.93 0.72 -4.43
C ALA A 169 -10.20 -0.15 -5.67
N PHE A 170 -10.74 0.47 -6.72
CA PHE A 170 -10.85 -0.12 -8.05
C PHE A 170 -10.23 0.81 -9.09
N ILE A 171 -9.56 0.22 -10.08
CA ILE A 171 -8.96 0.91 -11.22
C ILE A 171 -9.77 0.52 -12.46
N ASP A 172 -10.62 1.43 -12.92
CA ASP A 172 -11.58 1.22 -14.00
C ASP A 172 -10.93 1.33 -15.38
N ASN A 173 -10.03 0.39 -15.67
CA ASN A 173 -9.35 0.28 -16.96
C ASN A 173 -9.32 -1.17 -17.49
N TRP A 174 -8.73 -1.37 -18.67
CA TRP A 174 -8.69 -2.69 -19.29
C TRP A 174 -7.88 -3.71 -18.49
N ARG A 175 -6.73 -3.35 -17.93
CA ARG A 175 -5.87 -4.29 -17.20
C ARG A 175 -6.49 -4.76 -15.89
N TRP A 176 -7.15 -3.85 -15.16
CA TRP A 176 -7.58 -4.05 -13.77
C TRP A 176 -9.08 -4.13 -13.55
N GLY A 177 -9.89 -4.06 -14.62
CA GLY A 177 -11.34 -4.14 -14.51
C GLY A 177 -11.81 -5.31 -13.64
N GLY A 178 -12.45 -4.99 -12.51
CA GLY A 178 -12.98 -5.95 -11.54
C GLY A 178 -11.99 -6.44 -10.47
N VAL A 179 -10.69 -6.13 -10.57
CA VAL A 179 -9.68 -6.53 -9.58
C VAL A 179 -9.65 -5.50 -8.44
N PRO A 180 -9.92 -5.88 -7.18
CA PRO A 180 -9.81 -4.96 -6.07
C PRO A 180 -8.34 -4.74 -5.66
N PHE A 181 -8.04 -3.49 -5.32
CA PHE A 181 -6.80 -3.06 -4.69
C PHE A 181 -7.09 -2.72 -3.23
N PHE A 182 -6.62 -3.54 -2.31
CA PHE A 182 -6.73 -3.33 -0.89
C PHE A 182 -5.53 -2.55 -0.39
N ILE A 183 -5.74 -1.35 0.13
CA ILE A 183 -4.70 -0.51 0.71
C ILE A 183 -4.96 -0.44 2.20
N ARG A 184 -3.99 -0.73 3.05
CA ARG A 184 -4.10 -0.44 4.49
C ARG A 184 -2.86 0.25 5.04
N THR A 185 -3.10 1.11 6.01
CA THR A 185 -2.06 1.77 6.77
C THR A 185 -2.52 2.11 8.16
N GLY A 186 -1.60 2.12 9.11
CA GLY A 186 -1.90 2.62 10.44
C GLY A 186 -0.71 2.67 11.37
N LYS A 187 -0.92 3.41 12.45
CA LYS A 187 0.00 3.55 13.59
C LYS A 187 -0.34 2.55 14.69
N ARG A 188 0.63 2.26 15.56
CA ARG A 188 0.52 1.24 16.61
C ARG A 188 0.06 -0.12 16.08
N LEU A 189 0.50 -0.50 14.88
CA LEU A 189 0.33 -1.85 14.36
C LEU A 189 1.45 -2.77 14.89
N PRO A 190 1.35 -4.10 14.72
CA PRO A 190 2.31 -5.06 15.31
C PRO A 190 3.77 -4.85 14.94
N THR A 191 4.02 -4.39 13.72
CA THR A 191 5.38 -4.25 13.19
C THR A 191 5.44 -3.11 12.20
N ARG A 192 6.66 -2.66 11.90
CA ARG A 192 6.91 -1.74 10.78
C ARG A 192 7.12 -2.57 9.53
N VAL A 193 6.29 -2.34 8.53
CA VAL A 193 6.39 -3.03 7.24
C VAL A 193 5.71 -2.24 6.14
N THR A 194 6.31 -2.24 4.96
CA THR A 194 5.74 -1.75 3.72
C THR A 194 5.91 -2.84 2.67
N GLU A 195 4.81 -3.32 2.11
CA GLU A 195 4.83 -4.35 1.07
C GLU A 195 3.65 -4.24 0.10
N VAL A 196 3.84 -4.81 -1.08
CA VAL A 196 2.79 -5.07 -2.05
C VAL A 196 2.67 -6.58 -2.21
N VAL A 197 1.46 -7.12 -2.12
CA VAL A 197 1.20 -8.54 -2.30
C VAL A 197 0.20 -8.73 -3.42
N ILE A 198 0.57 -9.55 -4.38
CA ILE A 198 -0.26 -9.89 -5.53
C ILE A 198 -0.74 -11.30 -5.34
N HIS A 199 -2.05 -11.44 -5.16
CA HIS A 199 -2.70 -12.74 -5.01
C HIS A 199 -3.15 -13.19 -6.40
N PHE A 200 -2.65 -14.32 -6.88
CA PHE A 200 -3.06 -14.88 -8.16
C PHE A 200 -4.37 -15.66 -8.01
N LYS A 201 -5.12 -15.83 -9.10
CA LYS A 201 -6.31 -16.69 -9.11
C LYS A 201 -5.92 -18.16 -8.97
N LYS A 202 -6.87 -18.95 -8.44
CA LYS A 202 -6.73 -20.40 -8.36
C LYS A 202 -6.58 -21.01 -9.76
N THR A 203 -5.92 -22.17 -9.82
CA THR A 203 -5.91 -22.97 -11.04
C THR A 203 -7.33 -23.41 -11.40
N PRO A 204 -7.74 -23.31 -12.67
CA PRO A 204 -9.13 -23.59 -13.07
C PRO A 204 -9.51 -25.08 -12.94
N HIS A 205 -8.52 -25.99 -12.92
CA HIS A 205 -8.76 -27.41 -12.73
C HIS A 205 -7.98 -27.92 -11.51
N HIS A 206 -8.74 -28.34 -10.50
CA HIS A 206 -8.20 -28.91 -9.29
C HIS A 206 -7.89 -30.41 -9.47
N LEU A 207 -6.67 -30.72 -9.91
CA LEU A 207 -6.20 -32.09 -10.10
C LEU A 207 -5.66 -32.73 -8.81
N PHE A 208 -5.36 -31.93 -7.78
CA PHE A 208 -4.60 -32.36 -6.60
C PHE A 208 -5.28 -31.98 -5.26
N THR A 209 -6.61 -31.84 -5.27
CA THR A 209 -7.44 -31.20 -4.22
C THR A 209 -7.78 -32.03 -3.00
N GLU A 210 -7.45 -33.33 -2.96
CA GLU A 210 -7.96 -34.22 -1.89
C GLU A 210 -7.51 -33.79 -0.47
N ASN A 211 -6.56 -32.86 -0.33
CA ASN A 211 -6.14 -32.25 0.95
C ASN A 211 -5.73 -30.76 0.82
N ASP A 212 -6.38 -29.98 -0.03
CA ASP A 212 -6.05 -28.54 -0.17
C ASP A 212 -6.36 -27.79 1.14
N GLN A 213 -5.34 -27.45 1.93
CA GLN A 213 -5.46 -26.60 3.13
C GLN A 213 -5.64 -25.11 2.79
N CYS A 214 -5.95 -24.79 1.54
CA CYS A 214 -5.82 -23.46 0.97
C CYS A 214 -7.13 -23.08 0.27
N ASP A 215 -8.08 -22.59 1.07
CA ASP A 215 -9.38 -22.11 0.58
C ASP A 215 -9.26 -20.82 -0.25
N VAL A 216 -8.11 -20.15 -0.23
CA VAL A 216 -7.75 -19.00 -1.08
C VAL A 216 -6.51 -19.38 -1.89
N SER A 217 -6.40 -18.91 -3.14
CA SER A 217 -5.25 -19.25 -4.01
C SER A 217 -3.92 -19.00 -3.30
N CYS A 218 -3.10 -20.05 -3.19
CA CYS A 218 -1.85 -19.99 -2.46
C CYS A 218 -0.72 -19.26 -3.20
N ASN A 219 -0.92 -18.98 -4.49
CA ASN A 219 0.10 -18.34 -5.29
C ASN A 219 0.11 -16.85 -4.98
N GLN A 220 1.20 -16.39 -4.38
CA GLN A 220 1.40 -15.00 -4.00
C GLN A 220 2.74 -14.52 -4.53
N LEU A 221 2.78 -13.27 -4.97
CA LEU A 221 4.01 -12.54 -5.20
C LEU A 221 4.07 -11.38 -4.21
N ILE A 222 5.05 -11.39 -3.33
CA ILE A 222 5.26 -10.38 -2.30
C ILE A 222 6.46 -9.54 -2.70
N LEU A 223 6.25 -8.23 -2.82
CA LEU A 223 7.28 -7.23 -3.05
C LEU A 223 7.46 -6.44 -1.75
N ARG A 224 8.53 -6.73 -1.02
CA ARG A 224 8.82 -6.08 0.26
C ARG A 224 9.61 -4.80 0.01
N ILE A 225 9.02 -3.68 0.42
CA ILE A 225 9.62 -2.34 0.25
C ILE A 225 10.49 -1.98 1.45
N GLN A 226 10.10 -2.38 2.67
CA GLN A 226 10.88 -2.26 3.90
C GLN A 226 10.15 -2.96 5.07
N PRO A 227 10.82 -3.31 6.17
CA PRO A 227 12.24 -3.67 6.20
C PRO A 227 12.45 -5.00 5.47
N ASP A 228 13.70 -5.45 5.38
CA ASP A 228 14.06 -6.72 4.76
C ASP A 228 13.64 -6.75 3.28
N GLU A 229 14.11 -5.72 2.56
CA GLU A 229 13.83 -5.47 1.16
C GLU A 229 14.06 -6.71 0.30
N GLY A 230 13.06 -7.09 -0.50
CA GLY A 230 13.15 -8.33 -1.25
C GLY A 230 11.88 -8.71 -2.01
N ILE A 231 11.95 -9.86 -2.65
CA ILE A 231 10.87 -10.45 -3.43
C ILE A 231 10.66 -11.88 -2.96
N LEU A 232 9.42 -12.26 -2.69
CA LEU A 232 9.05 -13.62 -2.30
C LEU A 232 7.94 -14.13 -3.21
N VAL A 233 8.12 -15.32 -3.77
CA VAL A 233 7.11 -16.05 -4.53
C VAL A 233 6.65 -17.25 -3.71
N LYS A 234 5.33 -17.33 -3.48
CA LYS A 234 4.69 -18.49 -2.89
C LYS A 234 4.06 -19.36 -3.95
N PHE A 235 4.26 -20.66 -3.84
CA PHE A 235 3.62 -21.65 -4.71
C PHE A 235 3.54 -23.01 -4.03
N GLY A 236 2.63 -23.85 -4.53
CA GLY A 236 2.47 -25.22 -4.07
C GLY A 236 3.59 -26.13 -4.60
N MET A 237 4.17 -26.93 -3.71
CA MET A 237 5.18 -27.95 -4.05
C MET A 237 4.80 -29.31 -3.46
N LYS A 238 5.05 -30.38 -4.22
CA LYS A 238 4.85 -31.76 -3.76
C LYS A 238 5.82 -32.09 -2.63
N LEU A 239 5.32 -32.63 -1.52
CA LEU A 239 6.15 -33.18 -0.46
C LEU A 239 6.88 -34.47 -0.93
N PRO A 240 8.17 -34.64 -0.59
CA PRO A 240 8.86 -35.91 -0.78
C PRO A 240 8.12 -37.05 -0.07
N GLY A 241 7.88 -38.16 -0.78
CA GLY A 241 7.08 -39.28 -0.27
C GLY A 241 6.05 -39.80 -1.26
N ALA A 242 5.26 -40.77 -0.79
CA ALA A 242 4.16 -41.38 -1.54
C ALA A 242 2.92 -40.47 -1.58
N GLY A 243 2.19 -40.49 -2.69
CA GLY A 243 1.01 -39.65 -2.92
C GLY A 243 1.32 -38.25 -3.43
N PHE A 244 0.30 -37.40 -3.51
CA PHE A 244 0.34 -36.03 -4.03
C PHE A 244 -0.03 -35.01 -2.96
N GLN A 245 0.62 -35.10 -1.80
CA GLN A 245 0.48 -34.07 -0.77
C GLN A 245 1.25 -32.82 -1.21
N ILE A 246 0.56 -31.68 -1.22
CA ILE A 246 1.11 -30.37 -1.60
C ILE A 246 1.28 -29.54 -0.34
N ARG A 247 2.38 -28.80 -0.26
CA ARG A 247 2.61 -27.75 0.74
C ARG A 247 3.03 -26.47 0.04
N ASN A 248 2.57 -25.34 0.55
CA ASN A 248 3.08 -24.04 0.10
C ASN A 248 4.51 -23.85 0.58
N VAL A 249 5.36 -23.46 -0.36
CA VAL A 249 6.75 -23.12 -0.10
C VAL A 249 7.04 -21.71 -0.59
N ASN A 250 8.09 -21.13 -0.03
CA ASN A 250 8.57 -19.81 -0.36
C ASN A 250 9.83 -19.95 -1.22
N MET A 251 9.93 -19.12 -2.25
CA MET A 251 11.17 -18.81 -2.94
C MET A 251 11.39 -17.30 -2.78
N ASP A 252 12.35 -16.93 -1.95
CA ASP A 252 12.66 -15.55 -1.63
C ASP A 252 14.02 -15.11 -2.17
N PHE A 253 14.17 -13.81 -2.23
CA PHE A 253 15.36 -13.11 -2.64
C PHE A 253 15.45 -11.81 -1.87
N HIS A 254 16.57 -11.62 -1.18
CA HIS A 254 16.81 -10.45 -0.35
C HIS A 254 17.80 -9.49 -1.03
N TYR A 255 17.55 -8.20 -0.91
CA TYR A 255 18.45 -7.17 -1.45
C TYR A 255 19.83 -7.18 -0.80
N SER A 256 19.89 -7.56 0.48
CA SER A 256 21.15 -7.74 1.20
C SER A 256 22.07 -8.76 0.55
N ASP A 257 21.54 -9.71 -0.23
CA ASP A 257 22.32 -10.77 -0.86
C ASP A 257 22.90 -10.36 -2.22
N LEU A 258 22.36 -9.28 -2.82
CA LEU A 258 22.78 -8.80 -4.14
C LEU A 258 24.10 -8.06 -4.12
N THR A 259 24.31 -7.25 -3.08
CA THR A 259 25.44 -6.34 -3.05
C THR A 259 25.74 -5.89 -1.63
N ASP A 260 27.02 -5.87 -1.30
CA ASP A 260 27.54 -5.16 -0.13
C ASP A 260 27.59 -3.64 -0.37
N ALA A 261 27.14 -3.15 -1.53
CA ALA A 261 27.16 -1.74 -1.87
C ALA A 261 26.17 -0.95 -1.02
N TYR A 262 26.58 0.27 -0.69
CA TYR A 262 25.75 1.24 0.00
C TYR A 262 24.46 1.51 -0.79
N ILE A 263 23.31 1.20 -0.17
CA ILE A 263 21.99 1.56 -0.69
C ILE A 263 21.68 2.98 -0.21
N PRO A 264 21.60 3.98 -1.13
CA PRO A 264 21.32 5.36 -0.74
C PRO A 264 19.97 5.48 -0.04
N SER A 265 19.90 6.39 0.93
CA SER A 265 18.61 6.74 1.52
C SER A 265 17.73 7.43 0.47
N ALA A 266 16.41 7.38 0.66
CA ALA A 266 15.45 7.96 -0.29
C ALA A 266 15.73 9.44 -0.61
N TYR A 267 16.08 10.26 0.40
CA TYR A 267 16.38 11.67 0.16
C TYR A 267 17.69 11.88 -0.58
N GLU A 268 18.71 11.07 -0.30
CA GLU A 268 20.00 11.16 -0.98
C GLU A 268 19.85 10.86 -2.48
N ARG A 269 19.06 9.83 -2.81
CA ARG A 269 18.65 9.51 -4.19
C ARG A 269 17.91 10.68 -4.83
N LEU A 270 16.82 11.14 -4.21
CA LEU A 270 15.99 12.18 -4.80
C LEU A 270 16.81 13.46 -5.04
N LEU A 271 17.59 13.92 -4.07
CA LEU A 271 18.41 15.12 -4.24
C LEU A 271 19.41 14.98 -5.38
N LEU A 272 20.05 13.81 -5.54
CA LEU A 272 20.92 13.54 -6.69
C LEU A 272 20.15 13.62 -8.01
N ASP A 273 18.97 13.00 -8.10
CA ASP A 273 18.14 13.02 -9.30
C ASP A 273 17.71 14.45 -9.67
N CYS A 274 17.41 15.29 -8.67
CA CYS A 274 17.11 16.70 -8.89
C CYS A 274 18.30 17.46 -9.48
N ILE A 275 19.52 17.20 -8.99
CA ILE A 275 20.76 17.81 -9.52
C ILE A 275 21.01 17.36 -10.97
N LEU A 276 20.71 16.09 -11.28
CA LEU A 276 20.86 15.51 -12.62
C LEU A 276 19.73 15.89 -13.58
N GLY A 277 18.67 16.54 -13.09
CA GLY A 277 17.51 16.89 -13.89
C GLY A 277 16.54 15.74 -14.16
N ASP A 278 16.66 14.61 -13.45
CA ASP A 278 15.76 13.46 -13.59
C ASP A 278 14.55 13.61 -12.67
N ALA A 279 13.38 13.73 -13.29
CA ALA A 279 12.12 13.92 -12.59
C ALA A 279 11.30 12.62 -12.45
N THR A 280 11.86 11.45 -12.82
CA THR A 280 11.13 10.17 -12.87
C THR A 280 10.47 9.80 -11.54
N LEU A 281 11.16 10.05 -10.42
CA LEU A 281 10.72 9.69 -9.06
C LEU A 281 10.01 10.82 -8.31
N TYR A 282 9.44 11.76 -9.06
CA TYR A 282 8.80 12.94 -8.51
C TYR A 282 7.36 13.05 -8.99
N ALA A 283 6.45 13.40 -8.10
CA ALA A 283 5.05 13.52 -8.45
C ALA A 283 4.79 14.75 -9.33
N ARG A 284 4.12 14.54 -10.47
CA ARG A 284 3.70 15.62 -11.37
C ARG A 284 2.40 16.25 -10.87
N ALA A 285 2.18 17.53 -11.17
CA ALA A 285 0.99 18.30 -10.78
C ALA A 285 -0.33 17.55 -10.97
N ASP A 286 -0.55 17.04 -12.18
CA ASP A 286 -1.75 16.31 -12.59
C ASP A 286 -1.93 15.00 -11.80
N ALA A 287 -0.85 14.27 -11.53
CA ALA A 287 -0.90 13.07 -10.69
C ALA A 287 -1.33 13.39 -9.26
N VAL A 288 -0.79 14.46 -8.68
CA VAL A 288 -1.15 14.92 -7.33
C VAL A 288 -2.62 15.32 -7.29
N GLU A 289 -3.08 16.10 -8.27
CA GLU A 289 -4.49 16.52 -8.35
C GLU A 289 -5.43 15.33 -8.60
N ALA A 290 -5.08 14.38 -9.46
CA ALA A 290 -5.84 13.14 -9.67
C ALA A 290 -5.94 12.31 -8.38
N GLY A 291 -4.85 12.20 -7.62
CA GLY A 291 -4.90 11.54 -6.32
C GLY A 291 -5.82 12.24 -5.31
N TRP A 292 -5.81 13.57 -5.29
CA TRP A 292 -6.78 14.32 -4.50
C TRP A 292 -8.23 14.14 -4.98
N LYS A 293 -8.51 13.94 -6.28
CA LYS A 293 -9.88 13.66 -6.75
C LYS A 293 -10.44 12.35 -6.17
N PHE A 294 -9.58 11.37 -5.91
CA PHE A 294 -9.95 10.11 -5.25
C PHE A 294 -10.14 10.29 -3.73
N VAL A 295 -9.23 10.98 -3.07
CA VAL A 295 -9.20 11.09 -1.59
C VAL A 295 -10.17 12.15 -1.03
N ASP A 296 -10.33 13.28 -1.71
CA ASP A 296 -11.12 14.43 -1.22
C ASP A 296 -12.59 14.07 -0.95
N PRO A 297 -13.30 13.26 -1.78
CA PRO A 297 -14.66 12.83 -1.50
C PRO A 297 -14.79 11.95 -0.24
N ILE A 298 -13.80 11.10 0.04
CA ILE A 298 -13.76 10.28 1.27
C ILE A 298 -13.66 11.18 2.50
N LEU A 299 -12.75 12.16 2.46
CA LEU A 299 -12.57 13.14 3.54
C LEU A 299 -13.83 13.96 3.79
N ARG A 300 -14.49 14.43 2.72
CA ARG A 300 -15.74 15.19 2.83
C ARG A 300 -16.86 14.34 3.43
N ALA A 301 -17.01 13.09 2.99
CA ALA A 301 -18.00 12.18 3.55
C ALA A 301 -17.80 12.03 5.07
N TRP A 302 -16.57 11.86 5.55
CA TRP A 302 -16.29 11.77 6.98
C TRP A 302 -16.59 13.05 7.77
N GLN A 303 -16.47 14.22 7.15
CA GLN A 303 -16.78 15.51 7.78
C GLN A 303 -18.29 15.78 7.81
N GLU A 304 -18.99 15.46 6.72
CA GLU A 304 -20.41 15.76 6.52
C GLU A 304 -21.34 14.68 7.11
N ARG A 305 -20.82 13.47 7.34
CA ARG A 305 -21.58 12.30 7.82
C ARG A 305 -21.01 11.75 9.13
N PRO A 306 -21.34 12.35 10.29
CA PRO A 306 -20.89 11.90 11.60
C PRO A 306 -21.28 10.46 11.95
N GLU A 307 -22.26 9.87 11.25
CA GLU A 307 -22.65 8.47 11.38
C GLU A 307 -21.60 7.48 10.88
N ILE A 308 -20.67 7.91 10.02
CA ILE A 308 -19.54 7.07 9.59
C ILE A 308 -18.59 6.91 10.78
N GLN A 309 -18.58 5.71 11.35
CA GLN A 309 -17.89 5.42 12.60
C GLN A 309 -16.37 5.43 12.45
N VAL A 310 -15.71 5.76 13.56
CA VAL A 310 -14.27 5.56 13.74
C VAL A 310 -14.11 4.35 14.65
N PHE A 311 -13.61 3.26 14.10
CA PHE A 311 -13.53 2.00 14.85
C PHE A 311 -12.31 1.98 15.77
N GLY A 312 -12.49 1.53 17.00
CA GLY A 312 -11.39 1.33 17.93
C GLY A 312 -10.60 0.06 17.58
N TYR A 313 -9.27 0.11 17.69
CA TYR A 313 -8.44 -1.09 17.65
C TYR A 313 -7.38 -1.03 18.74
N PRO A 314 -7.14 -2.11 19.52
CA PRO A 314 -6.09 -2.10 20.52
C PRO A 314 -4.71 -1.84 19.88
N ALA A 315 -3.90 -0.97 20.47
CA ALA A 315 -2.51 -0.81 20.03
C ALA A 315 -1.78 -2.17 20.02
N GLY A 316 -0.94 -2.40 19.02
CA GLY A 316 -0.29 -3.69 18.78
C GLY A 316 -1.17 -4.75 18.07
N THR A 317 -2.32 -4.37 17.51
CA THR A 317 -3.15 -5.26 16.68
C THR A 317 -3.21 -4.76 15.23
N TRP A 318 -3.62 -5.61 14.29
CA TRP A 318 -3.66 -5.31 12.84
C TRP A 318 -4.79 -4.36 12.39
N GLY A 319 -5.33 -3.57 13.30
CA GLY A 319 -6.41 -2.62 13.03
C GLY A 319 -7.80 -3.16 13.38
N PRO A 320 -8.86 -2.42 13.00
CA PRO A 320 -10.24 -2.79 13.29
C PRO A 320 -10.67 -4.09 12.61
N ARG A 321 -11.55 -4.85 13.26
CA ARG A 321 -12.08 -6.12 12.70
C ARG A 321 -13.00 -5.87 11.51
N GLU A 322 -13.58 -4.68 11.42
CA GLU A 322 -14.49 -4.25 10.36
C GLU A 322 -13.79 -4.18 9.00
N THR A 323 -12.45 -4.15 8.98
CA THR A 323 -11.66 -4.25 7.74
C THR A 323 -11.89 -5.55 6.97
N GLN A 324 -12.33 -6.61 7.66
CA GLN A 324 -12.69 -7.89 7.04
C GLN A 324 -13.89 -7.75 6.09
N ALA A 325 -14.81 -6.83 6.36
CA ALA A 325 -15.99 -6.61 5.53
C ALA A 325 -15.67 -5.99 4.16
N LEU A 326 -14.41 -5.59 3.92
CA LEU A 326 -13.96 -5.11 2.62
C LEU A 326 -13.80 -6.27 1.62
N PHE A 327 -13.57 -7.50 2.06
CA PHE A 327 -13.46 -8.65 1.15
C PHE A 327 -14.84 -9.14 0.71
N ASP A 328 -14.98 -9.50 -0.57
CA ASP A 328 -16.25 -10.02 -1.11
C ASP A 328 -16.36 -11.54 -0.92
N GLU A 329 -15.23 -12.26 -0.97
CA GLU A 329 -15.20 -13.71 -0.90
C GLU A 329 -15.05 -14.20 0.55
N PRO A 330 -15.92 -15.12 1.02
CA PRO A 330 -15.73 -15.77 2.30
C PRO A 330 -14.39 -16.52 2.34
N GLY A 331 -13.54 -16.19 3.30
CA GLY A 331 -12.23 -16.83 3.49
C GLY A 331 -11.04 -16.00 3.04
N ASP A 332 -11.24 -14.97 2.20
CA ASP A 332 -10.23 -13.95 1.97
C ASP A 332 -10.01 -13.15 3.26
N ASP A 333 -8.75 -12.93 3.64
CA ASP A 333 -8.37 -12.08 4.76
C ASP A 333 -7.09 -11.33 4.38
N TRP A 334 -6.82 -10.25 5.09
CA TRP A 334 -5.55 -9.56 5.02
C TRP A 334 -4.41 -10.51 5.37
N ARG A 335 -3.29 -10.34 4.68
CA ARG A 335 -2.04 -10.92 5.12
C ARG A 335 -1.63 -10.32 6.47
N TYR A 336 -0.86 -11.04 7.30
CA TYR A 336 -0.29 -10.49 8.53
C TYR A 336 1.24 -10.62 8.51
N PRO A 337 1.95 -9.67 7.87
CA PRO A 337 3.39 -9.77 7.66
C PRO A 337 4.21 -9.58 8.94
N CYS A 338 5.33 -10.30 9.05
CA CYS A 338 6.35 -10.05 10.08
C CYS A 338 7.42 -9.06 9.58
N ALA A 339 8.34 -8.68 10.48
CA ALA A 339 9.49 -7.86 10.14
C ALA A 339 10.36 -8.51 9.05
N ASN A 340 10.60 -9.82 9.15
CA ASN A 340 11.34 -10.58 8.15
C ASN A 340 10.44 -10.96 6.97
N LEU A 341 11.00 -10.97 5.77
CA LEU A 341 10.33 -11.35 4.52
C LEU A 341 10.09 -12.86 4.47
N ALA A 342 11.13 -13.64 4.77
CA ALA A 342 11.05 -15.09 4.91
C ALA A 342 10.53 -15.48 6.31
N ASN A 343 9.77 -16.59 6.40
CA ASN A 343 9.09 -17.13 7.60
C ASN A 343 7.70 -16.57 7.93
N ASP A 344 6.97 -16.14 6.91
CA ASP A 344 5.59 -15.71 7.07
C ASP A 344 4.63 -16.86 7.42
N GLY A 345 4.15 -16.86 8.66
CA GLY A 345 3.28 -17.90 9.21
C GLY A 345 3.83 -18.56 10.48
N GLU A 346 5.09 -18.31 10.81
CA GLU A 346 5.60 -18.48 12.17
C GLU A 346 5.31 -17.19 12.93
N TYR A 347 4.69 -17.29 14.11
CA TYR A 347 4.20 -16.18 14.93
C TYR A 347 5.09 -14.93 14.85
N CYS A 348 4.54 -13.82 14.34
CA CYS A 348 5.16 -12.52 14.59
C CYS A 348 4.95 -12.24 16.10
N GLU A 349 6.02 -12.27 16.90
CA GLU A 349 5.92 -11.89 18.31
C GLU A 349 5.39 -10.45 18.42
N LEU A 350 4.16 -10.31 18.92
CA LEU A 350 3.53 -9.04 19.28
C LEU A 350 4.28 -8.39 20.44
#